data_AF-A0A8J2V9Q9-F1
#
_entry.id   AF-A0A8J2V9Q9-F1
#
_cell.length_a   1.000
_cell.length_b   1.000
_cell.length_c   1.000
_cell.angle_alpha   90.00
_cell.angle_beta   90.00
_cell.angle_gamma   90.00
#
_symmetry.space_group_name_H-M   'P 1'
#
loop_
_entity.id
_entity.type
_entity.pdbx_description
1 polymer ?
#
loop_
_entity_poly.entity_id
_entity_poly.type
_entity_poly.pdbx_seq_one_letter_code
_entity_poly.pdbx_strand_id
1 'polypeptide(L)'
;MTAEELDKAFLESVERVNNHTDPFPADLLLRLYAYYKRANDNKDDPNSKKPLINAFKANALFQNKDLTPEEAKKAYIDAVNTYFLYRK
;
A
#
# COMPACT_ATOMS: atom_id res chain seq x y z
N MET A 1 -9.29 14.66 9.79
CA MET A 1 -8.22 14.99 8.84
C MET A 1 -8.85 15.67 7.65
N THR A 2 -8.29 16.80 7.23
CA THR A 2 -8.54 17.39 5.90
C THR A 2 -7.89 16.53 4.81
N ALA A 3 -8.17 16.84 3.54
CA ALA A 3 -7.55 16.15 2.41
C ALA A 3 -6.02 16.36 2.40
N GLU A 4 -5.56 17.56 2.71
CA GLU A 4 -4.13 17.90 2.77
C GLU A 4 -3.42 17.18 3.91
N GLU A 5 -4.06 17.08 5.08
CA GLU A 5 -3.54 16.32 6.21
C GLU A 5 -3.44 14.82 5.86
N LEU A 6 -4.41 14.30 5.11
CA LEU A 6 -4.40 12.91 4.62
C LEU A 6 -3.27 12.63 3.66
N ASP A 7 -3.03 13.53 2.71
CA ASP A 7 -1.93 13.38 1.76
C ASP A 7 -0.58 13.43 2.45
N LYS A 8 -0.41 14.36 3.39
CA LYS A 8 0.82 14.45 4.18
C LYS A 8 1.07 13.17 4.97
N ALA A 9 0.08 12.69 5.72
CA ALA A 9 0.21 11.46 6.52
C ALA A 9 0.46 10.21 5.65
N PHE A 10 -0.14 10.15 4.46
CA PHE A 10 0.09 9.09 3.49
C PHE A 10 1.54 9.10 2.99
N LEU A 11 2.06 10.26 2.57
CA LEU A 11 3.45 10.40 2.12
C LEU A 11 4.46 10.08 3.21
N GLU A 12 4.22 10.54 4.45
CA GLU A 12 5.06 10.19 5.62
C GLU A 12 5.06 8.68 5.88
N SER A 13 3.91 8.02 5.73
CA SER A 13 3.82 6.56 5.86
C SER A 13 4.57 5.82 4.76
N VAL A 14 4.51 6.32 3.51
CA VAL A 14 5.26 5.77 2.37
C VAL A 14 6.77 5.91 2.60
N GLU A 15 7.22 7.09 3.04
CA GLU A 15 8.62 7.34 3.37
C GLU A 15 9.10 6.40 4.49
N ARG A 16 8.29 6.22 5.55
CA ARG A 16 8.60 5.31 6.65
C ARG A 16 8.79 3.86 6.18
N VAL A 17 7.95 3.39 5.26
CA VAL A 17 8.09 2.05 4.65
C VAL A 17 9.37 1.96 3.81
N ASN A 18 9.66 2.97 3.00
CA ASN A 18 10.85 2.99 2.13
C ASN A 18 12.16 3.06 2.92
N ASN A 19 12.17 3.74 4.07
CA ASN A 19 13.33 3.86 4.94
C ASN A 19 13.54 2.63 5.84
N HIS A 20 12.59 1.68 5.87
CA HIS A 20 12.68 0.50 6.70
C HIS A 20 13.52 -0.60 6.05
N THR A 21 14.49 -1.14 6.80
CA THR A 21 15.49 -2.07 6.28
C THR A 21 15.14 -3.55 6.45
N ASP A 22 14.33 -3.89 7.46
CA ASP A 22 14.00 -5.28 7.72
C ASP A 22 12.91 -5.77 6.75
N PRO A 23 12.97 -7.04 6.31
CA PRO A 23 12.01 -7.57 5.37
C PRO A 23 10.59 -7.50 5.95
N PHE A 24 9.65 -7.02 5.16
CA PHE A 24 8.24 -7.08 5.49
C PHE A 24 7.66 -8.46 5.15
N PRO A 25 6.63 -8.93 5.88
CA PRO A 25 5.78 -10.03 5.44
C PRO A 25 5.24 -9.77 4.02
N ALA A 26 5.23 -10.81 3.19
CA ALA A 26 4.84 -10.69 1.79
C ALA A 26 3.37 -10.25 1.62
N ASP A 27 2.48 -10.69 2.51
CA ASP A 27 1.07 -10.31 2.52
C ASP A 27 0.89 -8.81 2.80
N LEU A 28 1.70 -8.24 3.71
CA LEU A 28 1.69 -6.82 4.00
C LEU A 28 2.17 -6.02 2.79
N LEU A 29 3.26 -6.45 2.14
CA LEU A 29 3.77 -5.81 0.93
C LEU A 29 2.73 -5.79 -0.20
N LEU A 30 1.99 -6.88 -0.39
CA LEU A 30 0.93 -6.94 -1.40
C LEU A 30 -0.23 -5.98 -1.08
N ARG A 31 -0.62 -5.86 0.19
CA ARG A 31 -1.63 -4.88 0.63
C ARG A 31 -1.15 -3.45 0.43
N LEU A 32 0.05 -3.11 0.91
CA LEU A 32 0.65 -1.78 0.74
C LEU A 32 0.77 -1.41 -0.75
N TYR A 33 1.16 -2.36 -1.61
CA TYR A 33 1.20 -2.16 -3.06
C TYR A 33 -0.18 -1.82 -3.64
N ALA A 34 -1.22 -2.56 -3.27
CA ALA A 34 -2.56 -2.33 -3.79
C ALA A 34 -3.13 -1.00 -3.31
N TYR A 35 -2.98 -0.67 -2.02
CA TYR A 35 -3.38 0.61 -1.45
C TYR A 35 -2.63 1.77 -2.11
N TYR A 36 -1.32 1.66 -2.30
CA TYR A 36 -0.53 2.71 -2.94
C TYR A 36 -1.00 2.97 -4.38
N LYS A 37 -1.24 1.93 -5.18
CA LYS A 37 -1.76 2.11 -6.54
C LYS A 37 -3.13 2.77 -6.56
N ARG A 38 -4.04 2.34 -5.69
CA ARG A 38 -5.39 2.91 -5.57
C ARG A 38 -5.36 4.36 -5.09
N ALA A 39 -4.53 4.68 -4.10
CA ALA A 39 -4.32 6.03 -3.57
C ALA A 39 -3.85 7.03 -4.62
N ASN A 40 -3.11 6.56 -5.63
CA ASN A 40 -2.59 7.37 -6.73
C ASN A 40 -3.42 7.25 -8.03
N ASP A 41 -4.58 6.60 -7.99
CA ASP A 41 -5.41 6.25 -9.16
C ASP A 41 -4.59 5.66 -10.33
N ASN A 42 -3.55 4.89 -10.01
CA ASN A 42 -2.68 4.28 -11.01
C ASN A 42 -3.35 3.02 -11.60
N LYS A 43 -3.65 3.07 -12.89
CA LYS A 43 -4.34 2.02 -13.65
C LYS A 43 -3.39 1.07 -14.41
N ASP A 44 -2.07 1.21 -14.24
CA ASP A 44 -1.11 0.37 -14.95
C ASP A 44 -1.18 -1.08 -14.45
N ASP A 45 -0.87 -2.03 -15.32
CA ASP A 45 -0.80 -3.43 -14.93
C ASP A 45 0.48 -3.75 -14.11
N PRO A 46 0.46 -4.82 -13.29
CA PRO A 46 1.67 -5.34 -12.66
C PRO A 46 2.70 -5.80 -13.71
N ASN A 47 3.91 -5.24 -13.67
CA ASN A 47 4.97 -5.53 -14.64
C ASN A 47 6.24 -6.13 -13.97
N SER A 48 6.09 -7.24 -13.25
CA SER A 48 7.22 -8.05 -12.77
C SER A 48 7.70 -9.01 -13.84
N LYS A 49 9.01 -9.32 -13.83
CA LYS A 49 9.61 -10.38 -14.68
C LYS A 49 9.12 -11.80 -14.34
N LYS A 50 8.51 -12.00 -13.16
CA LYS A 50 8.02 -13.31 -12.70
C LYS A 50 6.48 -13.34 -12.81
N PRO A 51 5.89 -14.19 -13.66
CA PRO A 51 4.43 -14.26 -13.83
C PRO A 51 3.66 -14.51 -12.54
N LEU A 52 4.19 -15.35 -11.65
CA LEU A 52 3.58 -15.64 -10.35
C LEU A 52 3.47 -14.39 -9.47
N ILE A 53 4.48 -13.52 -9.47
CA ILE A 53 4.42 -12.25 -8.72
C ILE A 53 3.35 -11.33 -9.30
N ASN A 54 3.20 -11.29 -10.62
CA ASN A 54 2.13 -10.51 -11.26
C ASN A 54 0.75 -11.03 -10.87
N ALA A 55 0.56 -12.35 -10.81
CA ALA A 55 -0.71 -12.95 -10.36
C ALA A 55 -1.07 -12.52 -8.93
N PHE A 56 -0.10 -12.53 -7.99
CA PHE A 56 -0.33 -12.05 -6.63
C PHE A 56 -0.67 -10.55 -6.58
N LYS A 57 0.05 -9.73 -7.34
CA LYS A 57 -0.21 -8.29 -7.44
C LYS A 57 -1.58 -7.99 -8.04
N ALA A 58 -1.95 -8.70 -9.11
CA ALA A 58 -3.25 -8.57 -9.76
C ALA A 58 -4.39 -8.97 -8.80
N ASN A 59 -4.22 -10.07 -8.06
CA ASN A 59 -5.18 -10.48 -7.03
C ASN A 59 -5.32 -9.40 -5.94
N ALA A 60 -4.21 -8.85 -5.43
CA ALA A 60 -4.27 -7.78 -4.44
C ALA A 60 -4.99 -6.51 -4.97
N LEU A 61 -4.76 -6.12 -6.24
CA LEU A 61 -5.47 -5.00 -6.86
C LEU A 61 -6.96 -5.28 -7.06
N PHE A 62 -7.32 -6.52 -7.36
CA PHE A 62 -8.71 -6.97 -7.51
C PHE A 62 -9.46 -6.99 -6.18
N GLN A 63 -8.81 -7.49 -5.11
CA GLN A 63 -9.38 -7.51 -3.76
C GLN A 63 -9.71 -6.12 -3.23
N ASN A 64 -8.96 -5.10 -3.67
CA ASN A 64 -9.09 -3.71 -3.21
C ASN A 64 -9.73 -2.82 -4.29
N LYS A 65 -10.54 -3.39 -5.19
CA LYS A 65 -10.96 -2.68 -6.41
C LYS A 65 -11.96 -1.55 -6.18
N ASP A 66 -12.72 -1.66 -5.09
CA ASP A 66 -13.82 -0.75 -4.78
C ASP A 66 -13.37 0.39 -3.85
N LEU A 67 -12.09 0.40 -3.42
CA LEU A 67 -11.55 1.50 -2.62
C LEU A 67 -11.42 2.76 -3.46
N THR A 68 -11.95 3.85 -2.93
CA THR A 68 -11.63 5.20 -3.39
C THR A 68 -10.17 5.55 -3.07
N PRO A 69 -9.57 6.54 -3.76
CA PRO A 69 -8.21 7.00 -3.44
C PRO A 69 -8.03 7.43 -1.98
N GLU A 70 -9.03 8.09 -1.38
CA GLU A 70 -8.97 8.51 0.02
C GLU A 70 -9.02 7.33 1.00
N GLU A 71 -9.89 6.35 0.75
CA GLU A 71 -9.95 5.13 1.56
C GLU A 71 -8.65 4.32 1.45
N ALA A 72 -8.07 4.27 0.26
CA ALA A 72 -6.78 3.61 0.04
C ALA A 72 -5.63 4.29 0.80
N LYS A 73 -5.61 5.63 0.87
CA LYS A 73 -4.64 6.38 1.70
C LYS A 73 -4.80 6.04 3.18
N LYS A 74 -6.04 6.05 3.69
CA LYS A 74 -6.34 5.68 5.09
C LYS A 74 -5.92 4.26 5.40
N ALA A 75 -6.28 3.30 4.55
CA ALA A 75 -5.91 1.89 4.70
C ALA A 75 -4.38 1.68 4.66
N TYR A 76 -3.65 2.44 3.83
CA TYR A 76 -2.19 2.42 3.82
C TYR A 76 -1.60 2.89 5.16
N ILE A 77 -2.06 4.05 5.64
CA ILE A 77 -1.61 4.63 6.92
C ILE A 77 -1.89 3.65 8.07
N ASP A 78 -3.10 3.08 8.12
CA ASP A 78 -3.50 2.14 9.17
C ASP A 78 -2.66 0.86 9.16
N ALA A 79 -2.39 0.30 7.97
CA ALA A 79 -1.55 -0.89 7.83
C ALA A 79 -0.11 -0.62 8.29
N VAL A 80 0.46 0.53 7.91
CA VAL A 80 1.80 0.95 8.32
C VAL A 80 1.87 1.17 9.83
N ASN A 81 0.93 1.92 10.40
CA ASN A 81 0.90 2.20 11.84
C ASN A 81 0.73 0.92 12.66
N THR A 82 -0.22 0.06 12.26
CA THR A 82 -0.42 -1.24 12.91
C THR A 82 0.84 -2.08 12.88
N TYR A 83 1.51 -2.13 11.72
CA TYR A 83 2.73 -2.89 11.57
C TYR A 83 3.83 -2.44 12.52
N PHE A 84 4.14 -1.15 12.54
CA PHE A 84 5.21 -0.61 13.38
C PHE A 84 4.84 -0.53 14.86
N LEU A 85 3.55 -0.55 15.22
CA LEU A 85 3.13 -0.62 16.61
C LEU A 85 3.41 -2.00 17.23
N TYR A 86 3.23 -3.07 16.47
CA TYR A 86 3.34 -4.45 16.97
C TYR A 86 4.62 -5.19 16.56
N ARG A 87 5.40 -4.64 15.63
CA ARG A 87 6.72 -5.17 15.28
C ARG A 87 7.71 -4.84 16.41
N LYS A 88 7.91 -5.80 17.31
CA LYS A 88 9.07 -5.84 18.24
C LYS A 88 10.33 -6.26 17.50
#